data_AF-A0A4Y3KHT8-F1
#
_entry.id   AF-A0A4Y3KHT8-F1
#
_cell.length_a   1.000
_cell.length_b   1.000
_cell.length_c   1.000
_cell.angle_alpha   90.00
_cell.angle_beta   90.00
_cell.angle_gamma   90.00
#
_symmetry.space_group_name_H-M   'P 1'
#
loop_
_entity.id
_entity.type
_entity.pdbx_description
1 polymer ?
#
loop_
_entity_poly.entity_id
_entity_poly.type
_entity_poly.pdbx_seq_one_letter_code
_entity_poly.pdbx_strand_id
1 'polypeptide(L)'
;MGATVELTGAAAADVLAVVVAVVLTASIGVPWLALASTPLRVVSPRSDAEILLDPAPVDPDAVRRQLDAGYRIQLALRVAVGVLALVATPTLVPSGLLGTTLLVVGWVGLLLSTRQSYARADVLVVVCLGITGLALTLVVAALVHPGWRTALVCAAAAAVAALVALGLVAPRRRVALARVGDTVEMTCLAVLLPLGVAAAGMV
;
A
#
# COMPACT_ATOMS: atom_id res chain seq x y z
N MET A 1 16.64 2.57 21.14
CA MET A 1 15.60 3.62 21.11
C MET A 1 16.32 4.91 20.71
N GLY A 2 15.84 5.63 19.70
CA GLY A 2 16.58 6.75 19.11
C GLY A 2 16.51 8.02 19.96
N ALA A 3 17.62 8.76 20.06
CA ALA A 3 17.78 9.95 20.91
C ALA A 3 16.73 11.06 20.68
N THR A 4 16.07 11.09 19.52
CA THR A 4 15.01 12.06 19.20
C THR A 4 13.68 11.74 19.90
N VAL A 5 13.36 10.47 20.16
CA VAL A 5 12.13 10.07 20.84
C VAL A 5 12.19 10.47 22.32
N GLU A 6 13.35 10.27 22.95
CA GLU A 6 13.59 10.64 24.35
C GLU A 6 13.46 12.16 24.58
N LEU A 7 13.85 12.98 23.61
CA LEU A 7 13.73 14.44 23.69
C LEU A 7 12.28 14.95 23.61
N THR A 8 11.37 14.15 23.04
CA THR A 8 9.95 14.54 22.87
C THR A 8 9.03 14.05 23.98
N GLY A 9 9.45 13.09 24.80
CA GLY A 9 8.61 12.44 25.80
C GLY A 9 7.48 11.55 25.22
N ALA A 10 7.39 11.42 23.89
CA ALA A 10 6.43 10.56 23.22
C ALA A 10 6.81 9.08 23.37
N ALA A 11 5.82 8.19 23.51
CA ALA A 11 6.11 6.77 23.52
C ALA A 11 6.59 6.34 22.12
N ALA A 12 7.60 5.48 22.05
CA ALA A 12 8.15 5.02 20.77
C ALA A 12 7.09 4.34 19.88
N ALA A 13 6.07 3.73 20.47
CA ALA A 13 4.94 3.14 19.76
C ALA A 13 4.10 4.19 19.01
N ASP A 14 3.91 5.37 19.60
CA ASP A 14 3.11 6.46 19.02
C ASP A 14 3.79 7.03 17.78
N VAL A 15 5.09 7.30 17.90
CA VAL A 15 5.93 7.76 16.78
C VAL A 15 5.93 6.71 15.67
N LEU A 16 6.08 5.43 16.03
CA LEU A 16 6.08 4.34 15.07
C LEU A 16 4.73 4.21 14.35
N ALA A 17 3.61 4.42 15.02
CA ALA A 17 2.28 4.39 14.41
C ALA A 17 2.15 5.48 13.33
N VAL A 18 2.59 6.71 13.62
CA VAL A 18 2.60 7.81 12.65
C VAL A 18 3.53 7.51 11.48
N VAL A 19 4.76 7.03 11.76
CA VAL A 19 5.73 6.67 10.70
C VAL A 19 5.17 5.58 9.79
N VAL A 20 4.60 4.53 10.35
CA VAL A 20 3.98 3.44 9.58
C VAL A 20 2.83 3.97 8.73
N ALA A 21 1.95 4.80 9.29
CA ALA A 21 0.85 5.40 8.55
C ALA A 21 1.34 6.26 7.37
N VAL A 22 2.35 7.13 7.59
CA VAL A 22 2.92 7.98 6.55
C VAL A 22 3.58 7.14 5.45
N VAL A 23 4.40 6.16 5.83
CA VAL A 23 5.16 5.34 4.87
C VAL A 23 4.23 4.46 4.04
N LEU A 24 3.20 3.86 4.64
CA LEU A 24 2.19 3.09 3.91
C LEU A 24 1.37 3.97 2.97
N THR A 25 0.93 5.14 3.45
CA THR A 25 0.17 6.10 2.64
C THR A 25 0.99 6.56 1.43
N ALA A 26 2.26 6.93 1.67
CA ALA A 26 3.18 7.31 0.61
C ALA A 26 3.37 6.16 -0.38
N SER A 27 3.61 4.93 0.10
CA SER A 27 3.83 3.76 -0.76
C SER A 27 2.65 3.45 -1.68
N ILE A 28 1.42 3.49 -1.17
CA ILE A 28 0.20 3.26 -1.96
C ILE A 28 -0.06 4.44 -2.91
N GLY A 29 0.25 5.67 -2.51
CA GLY A 29 0.07 6.88 -3.31
C GLY A 29 1.17 7.17 -4.35
N VAL A 30 2.35 6.54 -4.25
CA VAL A 30 3.51 6.81 -5.13
C VAL A 30 3.16 6.74 -6.63
N PRO A 31 2.41 5.75 -7.14
CA PRO A 31 2.07 5.70 -8.56
C PRO A 31 1.33 6.96 -9.03
N TRP A 32 0.41 7.48 -8.23
CA TRP A 32 -0.33 8.71 -8.53
C TRP A 32 0.57 9.94 -8.49
N LEU A 33 1.47 10.03 -7.51
CA LEU A 33 2.45 11.11 -7.42
C LEU A 33 3.43 11.09 -8.61
N ALA A 34 3.85 9.91 -9.05
CA ALA A 34 4.71 9.73 -10.21
C ALA A 34 3.99 10.15 -11.51
N LEU A 35 2.72 9.76 -11.67
CA LEU A 35 1.91 10.18 -12.82
C LEU A 35 1.68 11.70 -12.83
N ALA A 36 1.39 12.30 -11.68
CA ALA A 36 1.17 13.74 -11.57
C ALA A 36 2.44 14.57 -11.80
N SER A 37 3.62 14.01 -11.50
CA SER A 37 4.92 14.68 -11.64
C SER A 37 5.60 14.42 -12.98
N THR A 38 5.17 13.41 -13.74
CA THR A 38 5.71 13.14 -15.08
C THR A 38 5.09 14.14 -16.06
N PRO A 39 5.89 15.01 -16.73
CA PRO A 39 5.37 15.98 -17.69
C PRO A 39 4.98 15.27 -19.00
N LEU A 40 3.85 14.54 -18.99
CA LEU A 40 3.21 14.02 -20.18
C LEU A 40 2.53 15.18 -20.92
N ARG A 41 3.31 15.96 -21.67
CA ARG A 41 2.78 17.00 -22.55
C ARG A 41 2.28 16.33 -23.82
N VAL A 42 0.96 16.17 -23.91
CA VAL A 42 0.30 15.89 -25.19
C VAL A 42 0.26 17.20 -25.98
N VAL A 43 1.30 17.44 -26.77
CA VAL A 43 1.33 18.58 -27.70
C VAL A 43 0.45 18.20 -28.90
N SER A 44 -0.79 18.67 -28.89
CA SER A 44 -1.67 18.52 -30.05
C SER A 44 -1.20 19.51 -31.12
N PRO A 45 -1.02 19.08 -32.38
CA PRO A 45 -0.69 19.99 -33.48
C PRO A 45 -1.75 21.09 -33.58
N ARG A 46 -1.32 22.35 -33.66
CA ARG A 46 -2.18 23.54 -33.77
C ARG A 46 -2.28 24.07 -35.19
N SER A 47 -1.52 23.50 -36.13
CA SER A 47 -1.53 23.88 -37.54
C SER A 47 -1.19 22.71 -38.44
N ASP A 48 -1.62 22.76 -39.70
CA ASP A 48 -1.25 21.78 -40.72
C ASP A 48 0.27 21.68 -40.90
N ALA A 49 1.00 22.78 -40.71
CA ALA A 49 2.46 22.78 -40.73
C ALA A 49 3.09 21.95 -39.60
N GLU A 50 2.50 21.95 -38.38
CA GLU A 50 2.95 21.11 -37.28
C GLU A 50 2.61 19.63 -37.48
N ILE A 51 1.55 19.31 -38.23
CA ILE A 51 1.18 17.93 -38.58
C ILE A 51 2.19 17.34 -39.57
N LEU A 52 2.72 18.18 -40.47
CA LEU A 52 3.68 17.79 -41.50
C LEU A 52 5.14 17.77 -41.00
N LEU A 53 5.41 18.27 -39.79
CA LEU A 53 6.73 18.17 -39.17
C LEU A 53 6.96 16.74 -38.65
N ASP A 54 8.15 16.21 -38.93
CA ASP A 54 8.56 14.93 -38.35
C ASP A 54 8.61 15.03 -36.81
N PRO A 55 8.08 14.02 -36.09
CA PRO A 55 8.19 13.99 -34.64
C PRO A 55 9.65 14.01 -34.20
N ALA A 56 9.93 14.65 -33.06
CA ALA A 56 11.26 14.58 -32.47
C ALA A 56 11.66 13.10 -32.26
N PRO A 57 12.88 12.71 -32.67
CA PRO A 57 13.31 11.33 -32.56
C PRO A 57 13.38 10.90 -31.09
N VAL A 58 12.76 9.76 -30.78
CA VAL A 58 12.80 9.15 -29.44
C VAL A 58 13.99 8.21 -29.36
N ASP A 59 14.88 8.42 -28.38
CA ASP A 59 15.95 7.46 -28.05
C ASP A 59 15.38 6.29 -27.23
N PRO A 60 15.24 5.09 -27.81
CA PRO A 60 14.66 3.95 -27.10
C PRO A 60 15.53 3.45 -25.93
N ASP A 61 16.84 3.66 -25.98
CA ASP A 61 17.76 3.18 -24.94
C ASP A 61 17.81 4.13 -23.74
N ALA A 62 17.66 5.43 -23.97
CA ALA A 62 17.41 6.38 -22.89
C ALA A 62 16.13 6.04 -22.11
N VAL A 63 15.01 5.78 -22.83
CA VAL A 63 13.73 5.41 -22.21
C VAL A 63 13.86 4.10 -21.42
N ARG A 64 14.53 3.08 -21.96
CA ARG A 64 14.73 1.80 -21.28
C ARG A 64 15.56 1.94 -20.01
N ARG A 65 16.67 2.70 -20.04
CA ARG A 65 17.48 2.98 -18.84
C ARG A 65 16.67 3.69 -17.75
N GLN A 66 15.84 4.65 -18.13
CA GLN A 66 14.99 5.38 -17.18
C GLN A 66 13.92 4.46 -16.55
N LEU A 67 13.29 3.60 -17.35
CA LEU A 67 12.32 2.62 -16.88
C LEU A 67 12.96 1.63 -15.90
N ASP A 68 14.13 1.08 -16.24
CA ASP A 68 14.85 0.13 -15.40
C ASP A 68 15.27 0.75 -14.05
N ALA A 69 15.73 2.00 -14.06
CA ALA A 69 16.08 2.73 -12.85
C ALA A 69 14.85 2.97 -11.96
N GLY A 70 13.74 3.44 -12.54
CA GLY A 70 12.48 3.66 -11.83
C GLY A 70 11.93 2.37 -11.22
N TYR A 71 11.96 1.28 -11.98
CA TYR A 71 11.53 -0.03 -11.51
C TYR A 71 12.33 -0.53 -10.31
N ARG A 72 13.67 -0.40 -10.35
CA ARG A 72 14.54 -0.80 -9.23
C ARG A 72 14.25 0.00 -7.96
N ILE A 73 14.06 1.31 -8.09
CA ILE A 73 13.73 2.19 -6.95
C ILE A 73 12.36 1.83 -6.37
N GLN A 74 11.35 1.64 -7.22
CA GLN A 74 10.01 1.25 -6.79
C GLN A 74 10.05 -0.08 -6.03
N LEU A 75 10.72 -1.09 -6.58
CA LEU A 75 10.82 -2.40 -5.94
C LEU A 75 11.53 -2.31 -4.58
N ALA A 76 12.65 -1.58 -4.51
CA ALA A 76 13.38 -1.37 -3.26
C ALA A 76 12.51 -0.66 -2.21
N LEU A 77 11.74 0.35 -2.62
CA LEU A 77 10.83 1.08 -1.74
C LEU A 77 9.72 0.16 -1.21
N ARG A 78 9.12 -0.68 -2.06
CA ARG A 78 8.07 -1.62 -1.63
C ARG A 78 8.60 -2.66 -0.64
N VAL A 79 9.81 -3.17 -0.86
CA VAL A 79 10.48 -4.05 0.11
C VAL A 79 10.71 -3.32 1.43
N ALA A 80 11.27 -2.11 1.39
CA ALA A 80 11.56 -1.33 2.60
C ALA A 80 10.27 -1.04 3.41
N VAL A 81 9.20 -0.63 2.74
CA VAL A 81 7.89 -0.36 3.36
C VAL A 81 7.32 -1.63 4.01
N GLY A 82 7.31 -2.74 3.28
CA GLY A 82 6.79 -4.01 3.82
C GLY A 82 7.62 -4.53 4.99
N VAL A 83 8.95 -4.47 4.91
CA VAL A 83 9.84 -4.86 6.02
C VAL A 83 9.62 -3.96 7.23
N LEU A 84 9.50 -2.64 7.04
CA LEU A 84 9.19 -1.72 8.13
C LEU A 84 7.88 -2.08 8.82
N ALA A 85 6.80 -2.32 8.06
CA ALA A 85 5.50 -2.69 8.61
C ALA A 85 5.53 -4.05 9.34
N LEU A 86 6.29 -5.03 8.82
CA LEU A 86 6.51 -6.32 9.49
C LEU A 86 7.21 -6.13 10.84
N VAL A 87 8.30 -5.36 10.86
CA VAL A 87 9.07 -5.09 12.08
C VAL A 87 8.26 -4.26 13.08
N ALA A 88 7.37 -3.39 12.62
CA ALA A 88 6.49 -2.60 13.48
C ALA A 88 5.34 -3.41 14.12
N THR A 89 4.98 -4.55 13.51
CA THR A 89 3.88 -5.42 13.97
C THR A 89 3.93 -5.79 15.46
N PRO A 90 5.06 -6.34 15.99
CA PRO A 90 5.16 -6.68 17.41
C PRO A 90 5.04 -5.49 18.38
N THR A 91 5.20 -4.25 17.89
CA THR A 91 5.07 -3.05 18.72
C THR A 91 3.67 -2.44 18.63
N LEU A 92 3.06 -2.41 17.44
CA LEU A 92 1.76 -1.77 17.20
C LEU A 92 0.55 -2.66 17.53
N VAL A 93 0.68 -3.99 17.48
CA VAL A 93 -0.43 -4.87 17.84
C VAL A 93 -0.72 -4.85 19.35
N PRO A 94 0.28 -4.86 20.25
CA PRO A 94 0.04 -4.72 21.68
C PRO A 94 -0.53 -3.35 22.10
N SER A 95 -0.28 -2.29 21.33
CA SER A 95 -0.85 -0.96 21.64
C SER A 95 -2.37 -0.90 21.48
N GLY A 96 -2.97 -1.91 20.84
CA GLY A 96 -4.41 -2.15 20.89
C GLY A 96 -5.06 -2.18 19.51
N LEU A 97 -6.37 -1.88 19.49
CA LEU A 97 -7.21 -2.07 18.32
C LEU A 97 -6.82 -1.14 17.16
N LEU A 98 -6.48 0.11 17.45
CA LEU A 98 -6.15 1.10 16.42
C LEU A 98 -4.84 0.76 15.71
N GLY A 99 -3.78 0.38 16.44
CA GLY A 99 -2.51 -0.06 15.86
C GLY A 99 -2.67 -1.35 15.03
N THR A 100 -3.47 -2.30 15.52
CA THR A 100 -3.81 -3.52 14.77
C THR A 100 -4.59 -3.20 13.48
N THR A 101 -5.57 -2.30 13.57
CA THR A 101 -6.41 -1.90 12.42
C THR A 101 -5.58 -1.15 11.38
N LEU A 102 -4.67 -0.27 11.80
CA LEU A 102 -3.74 0.44 10.94
C LEU A 102 -2.92 -0.54 10.08
N LEU A 103 -2.35 -1.59 10.70
CA LEU A 103 -1.59 -2.61 9.99
C LEU A 103 -2.46 -3.41 9.01
N VAL A 104 -3.66 -3.84 9.44
CA VAL A 104 -4.58 -4.58 8.56
C VAL A 104 -4.96 -3.73 7.34
N VAL A 105 -5.37 -2.47 7.55
CA VAL A 105 -5.71 -1.54 6.47
C VAL A 105 -4.51 -1.28 5.56
N GLY A 106 -3.33 -1.12 6.14
CA GLY A 106 -2.07 -0.96 5.42
C GLY A 106 -1.74 -2.11 4.49
N TRP A 107 -1.81 -3.34 5.01
CA TRP A 107 -1.54 -4.53 4.20
C TRP A 107 -2.59 -4.78 3.12
N VAL A 108 -3.88 -4.56 3.43
CA VAL A 108 -4.95 -4.65 2.44
C VAL A 108 -4.76 -3.61 1.34
N GLY A 109 -4.45 -2.36 1.70
CA GLY A 109 -4.15 -1.29 0.73
C GLY A 109 -2.95 -1.62 -0.15
N LEU A 110 -1.86 -2.12 0.43
CA LEU A 110 -0.68 -2.58 -0.33
C LEU A 110 -1.05 -3.71 -1.31
N LEU A 111 -1.81 -4.71 -0.88
CA LEU A 111 -2.24 -5.80 -1.74
C LEU A 111 -3.11 -5.30 -2.90
N LEU A 112 -4.04 -4.38 -2.63
CA LEU A 112 -4.89 -3.79 -3.67
C LEU A 112 -4.09 -2.94 -4.67
N SER A 113 -3.03 -2.26 -4.22
CA SER A 113 -2.15 -1.45 -5.07
C SER A 113 -1.43 -2.27 -6.16
N THR A 114 -1.28 -3.59 -5.98
CA THR A 114 -0.66 -4.47 -6.99
C THR A 114 -1.43 -4.53 -8.31
N ARG A 115 -2.72 -4.18 -8.31
CA ARG A 115 -3.55 -4.12 -9.53
C ARG A 115 -3.06 -3.07 -10.53
N GLN A 116 -2.27 -2.10 -10.08
CA GLN A 116 -1.69 -1.04 -10.91
C GLN A 116 -0.28 -1.43 -11.41
N SER A 117 0.32 -2.50 -10.89
CA SER A 117 1.67 -2.95 -11.24
C SER A 117 1.66 -3.95 -12.39
N TYR A 118 2.34 -3.62 -13.49
CA TYR A 118 2.51 -4.53 -14.64
C TYR A 118 3.70 -5.48 -14.49
N ALA A 119 4.63 -5.19 -13.58
CA ALA A 119 5.83 -6.00 -13.37
C ALA A 119 5.56 -7.19 -12.42
N ARG A 120 5.74 -8.42 -12.92
CA ARG A 120 5.44 -9.65 -12.18
C ARG A 120 6.22 -9.78 -10.87
N ALA A 121 7.50 -9.37 -10.86
CA ALA A 121 8.34 -9.47 -9.67
C ALA A 121 7.91 -8.47 -8.57
N ASP A 122 7.47 -7.27 -8.95
CA ASP A 122 6.91 -6.29 -8.03
C ASP A 122 5.58 -6.79 -7.41
N VAL A 123 4.70 -7.36 -8.23
CA VAL A 123 3.46 -8.01 -7.74
C VAL A 123 3.80 -9.16 -6.78
N LEU A 124 4.74 -10.04 -7.14
CA LEU A 124 5.16 -11.16 -6.29
C LEU A 124 5.65 -10.68 -4.93
N VAL A 125 6.54 -9.68 -4.90
CA VAL A 125 7.10 -9.13 -3.67
C VAL A 125 6.00 -8.56 -2.77
N VAL A 126 5.10 -7.74 -3.32
CA VAL A 126 4.02 -7.13 -2.53
C VAL A 126 3.02 -8.16 -2.05
N VAL A 127 2.68 -9.15 -2.86
CA VAL A 127 1.77 -10.23 -2.46
C VAL A 127 2.38 -11.06 -1.34
N CYS A 128 3.65 -11.46 -1.47
CA CYS A 128 4.36 -12.19 -0.43
C CYS A 128 4.44 -11.39 0.87
N LEU A 129 4.83 -10.11 0.82
CA LEU A 129 4.90 -9.24 1.99
C LEU A 129 3.51 -9.00 2.60
N GLY A 130 2.51 -8.71 1.77
CA GLY A 130 1.14 -8.44 2.19
C GLY A 130 0.47 -9.61 2.88
N ILE A 131 0.59 -10.81 2.32
CA ILE A 131 0.03 -12.03 2.93
C ILE A 131 0.78 -12.35 4.23
N THR A 132 2.11 -12.31 4.21
CA THR A 132 2.93 -12.60 5.39
C THR A 132 2.65 -11.60 6.51
N GLY A 133 2.51 -10.31 6.15
CA GLY A 133 2.21 -9.23 7.08
C GLY A 133 0.83 -9.30 7.68
N LEU A 134 -0.20 -9.61 6.89
CA LEU A 134 -1.54 -9.87 7.41
C LEU A 134 -1.55 -11.07 8.35
N ALA A 135 -0.94 -12.18 7.94
CA ALA A 135 -0.86 -13.39 8.76
C ALA A 135 -0.15 -13.09 10.09
N LEU A 136 1.01 -12.42 10.04
CA LEU A 136 1.76 -12.04 11.24
C LEU A 136 0.93 -11.14 12.15
N THR A 137 0.26 -10.12 11.60
CA THR A 137 -0.58 -9.19 12.37
C THR A 137 -1.70 -9.94 13.09
N LEU A 138 -2.41 -10.83 12.39
CA LEU A 138 -3.50 -11.63 12.97
C LEU A 138 -2.99 -12.62 14.02
N VAL A 139 -1.85 -13.28 13.76
CA VAL A 139 -1.24 -14.23 14.71
C VAL A 139 -0.80 -13.50 15.98
N VAL A 140 -0.08 -12.38 15.86
CA VAL A 140 0.34 -11.58 17.02
C VAL A 140 -0.88 -11.07 17.77
N ALA A 141 -1.93 -10.62 17.07
CA ALA A 141 -3.17 -10.16 17.71
C ALA A 141 -3.86 -11.28 18.50
N ALA A 142 -3.92 -12.50 17.95
CA ALA A 142 -4.50 -13.66 18.62
C ALA A 142 -3.67 -14.12 19.84
N LEU A 143 -2.35 -13.93 19.81
CA LEU A 143 -1.45 -14.23 20.92
C LEU A 143 -1.56 -13.19 22.04
N VAL A 144 -1.53 -11.91 21.69
CA VAL A 144 -1.50 -10.79 22.63
C VAL A 144 -2.89 -10.49 23.22
N HIS A 145 -3.95 -10.67 22.43
CA HIS A 145 -5.34 -10.39 22.84
C HIS A 145 -6.21 -11.66 22.78
N PRO A 146 -6.15 -12.55 23.79
CA PRO A 146 -6.89 -13.81 23.79
C PRO A 146 -8.40 -13.67 23.56
N GLY A 147 -9.00 -12.57 24.04
CA GLY A 147 -10.42 -12.26 23.85
C GLY A 147 -10.81 -11.98 22.40
N TRP A 148 -9.86 -11.67 21.52
CA TRP A 148 -10.14 -11.39 20.10
C TRP A 148 -10.12 -12.64 19.22
N ARG A 149 -9.62 -13.79 19.72
CA ARG A 149 -9.38 -15.00 18.92
C ARG A 149 -10.62 -15.42 18.12
N THR A 150 -11.78 -15.49 18.78
CA THR A 150 -13.04 -15.86 18.11
C THR A 150 -13.40 -14.87 17.01
N ALA A 151 -13.31 -13.57 17.29
CA ALA A 151 -13.62 -12.52 16.31
C ALA A 151 -12.64 -12.56 15.12
N LEU A 152 -11.35 -12.75 15.37
CA LEU A 152 -10.31 -12.86 14.33
C LEU A 152 -10.54 -14.08 13.44
N VAL A 153 -10.87 -15.24 14.01
CA VAL A 153 -11.17 -16.46 13.23
C VAL A 153 -12.42 -16.27 12.39
N CYS A 154 -13.50 -15.70 12.96
CA CYS A 154 -14.71 -15.40 12.21
C CYS A 154 -14.46 -14.41 11.08
N ALA A 155 -13.69 -13.33 11.33
CA ALA A 155 -13.35 -12.33 10.33
C ALA A 155 -12.48 -12.93 9.21
N ALA A 156 -11.47 -13.74 9.55
CA ALA A 156 -10.62 -14.41 8.56
C ALA A 156 -11.42 -15.41 7.72
N ALA A 157 -12.29 -16.22 8.34
CA ALA A 157 -13.17 -17.14 7.64
C ALA A 157 -14.13 -16.41 6.69
N ALA A 158 -14.72 -15.30 7.14
CA ALA A 158 -15.59 -14.46 6.31
C ALA A 158 -14.82 -13.84 5.14
N ALA A 159 -13.61 -13.35 5.35
CA ALA A 159 -12.76 -12.79 4.29
C ALA A 159 -12.39 -13.85 3.24
N VAL A 160 -11.99 -15.06 3.67
CA VAL A 160 -11.69 -16.17 2.75
C VAL A 160 -12.93 -16.59 1.98
N ALA A 161 -14.07 -16.75 2.65
CA ALA A 161 -15.34 -17.10 2.00
C ALA A 161 -15.74 -16.05 0.96
N ALA A 162 -15.58 -14.76 1.28
CA ALA A 162 -15.82 -13.67 0.35
C ALA A 162 -14.87 -13.72 -0.84
N LEU A 163 -13.55 -13.92 -0.62
CA LEU A 163 -12.57 -14.04 -1.71
C LEU A 163 -12.90 -15.21 -2.64
N VAL A 164 -13.27 -16.38 -2.10
CA VAL A 164 -13.68 -17.55 -2.89
C VAL A 164 -14.96 -17.26 -3.66
N ALA A 165 -15.99 -16.72 -3.01
CA ALA A 165 -17.26 -16.39 -3.65
C ALA A 165 -17.07 -15.38 -4.79
N LEU A 166 -16.28 -14.32 -4.56
CA LEU A 166 -15.96 -13.31 -5.56
C LEU A 166 -15.13 -13.89 -6.71
N GLY A 167 -14.18 -14.79 -6.41
CA GLY A 167 -13.38 -15.50 -7.41
C GLY A 167 -14.22 -16.39 -8.33
N LEU A 168 -15.26 -17.05 -7.81
CA LEU A 168 -16.15 -17.92 -8.58
C LEU A 168 -17.15 -17.11 -9.45
N VAL A 169 -17.60 -15.95 -8.97
CA VAL A 169 -18.55 -15.07 -9.70
C VAL A 169 -17.87 -14.24 -10.80
N ALA A 170 -16.53 -14.23 -10.81
CA ALA A 170 -15.70 -13.29 -11.56
C ALA A 170 -15.94 -13.15 -13.07
N PRO A 171 -16.37 -14.15 -13.88
CA PRO A 171 -16.45 -13.96 -15.34
C PRO A 171 -17.40 -12.85 -15.77
N ARG A 172 -18.54 -12.67 -15.09
CA ARG A 172 -19.63 -11.78 -15.54
C ARG A 172 -19.61 -10.38 -14.93
N ARG A 173 -18.89 -10.16 -13.81
CA ARG A 173 -18.94 -8.89 -13.05
C ARG A 173 -17.59 -8.19 -12.91
N ARG A 174 -16.61 -8.50 -13.76
CA ARG A 174 -15.23 -7.98 -13.68
C ARG A 174 -15.15 -6.46 -13.50
N VAL A 175 -15.98 -5.69 -14.22
CA VAL A 175 -15.98 -4.22 -14.16
C VAL A 175 -16.48 -3.70 -12.80
N ALA A 176 -17.58 -4.26 -12.28
CA ALA A 176 -18.10 -3.85 -10.98
C ALA A 176 -17.11 -4.19 -9.85
N LEU A 177 -16.49 -5.37 -9.91
CA LEU A 177 -15.48 -5.79 -8.94
C LEU A 177 -14.21 -4.93 -8.99
N ALA A 178 -13.78 -4.52 -10.18
CA ALA A 178 -12.68 -3.58 -10.33
C ALA A 178 -12.99 -2.26 -9.61
N ARG A 179 -14.18 -1.67 -9.86
CA ARG A 179 -14.61 -0.41 -9.20
C ARG A 179 -14.71 -0.51 -7.69
N VAL A 180 -15.22 -1.63 -7.17
CA VAL A 180 -15.27 -1.87 -5.73
C VAL A 180 -13.85 -1.90 -5.16
N GLY A 181 -12.94 -2.64 -5.78
CA GLY A 181 -11.55 -2.67 -5.35
C GLY A 181 -10.91 -1.28 -5.35
N ASP A 182 -11.15 -0.46 -6.37
CA ASP A 182 -10.61 0.90 -6.46
C ASP A 182 -11.15 1.79 -5.32
N THR A 183 -12.42 1.63 -5.00
CA THR A 183 -13.06 2.33 -3.88
C THR A 183 -12.46 1.90 -2.54
N VAL A 184 -12.25 0.59 -2.34
CA VAL A 184 -11.62 0.06 -1.13
C VAL A 184 -10.18 0.55 -1.01
N GLU A 185 -9.41 0.53 -2.10
CA GLU A 185 -8.02 1.01 -2.12
C GLU A 185 -7.94 2.49 -1.74
N MET A 186 -8.79 3.35 -2.34
CA MET A 186 -8.88 4.76 -1.99
C MET A 186 -9.31 4.97 -0.54
N THR A 187 -10.24 4.15 -0.04
CA THR A 187 -10.69 4.22 1.36
C THR A 187 -9.55 3.83 2.30
N CYS A 188 -8.79 2.77 2.01
CA CYS A 188 -7.61 2.40 2.78
C CYS A 188 -6.61 3.57 2.83
N LEU A 189 -6.28 4.15 1.67
CA LEU A 189 -5.36 5.29 1.60
C LEU A 189 -5.87 6.49 2.40
N ALA A 190 -7.15 6.83 2.31
CA ALA A 190 -7.74 7.97 3.01
C ALA A 190 -7.73 7.81 4.54
N VAL A 191 -7.91 6.58 5.03
CA VAL A 191 -8.08 6.29 6.46
C VAL A 191 -6.74 6.00 7.16
N LEU A 192 -5.67 5.65 6.43
CA LEU A 192 -4.36 5.33 7.00
C LEU A 192 -3.78 6.45 7.89
N LEU A 193 -3.76 7.70 7.42
CA LEU A 193 -3.24 8.82 8.19
C LEU A 193 -4.07 9.11 9.45
N PRO A 194 -5.42 9.25 9.37
CA PRO A 194 -6.26 9.36 10.56
C PRO A 194 -6.07 8.23 11.56
N LEU A 195 -5.95 6.99 11.09
CA LEU A 195 -5.68 5.84 11.97
C LEU A 195 -4.31 5.91 12.64
N GLY A 196 -3.28 6.41 11.93
CA GLY A 196 -1.96 6.61 12.52
C GLY A 196 -1.99 7.62 13.66
N VAL A 197 -2.68 8.74 13.46
CA VAL A 197 -2.86 9.79 14.48
C VAL A 197 -3.66 9.24 15.67
N ALA A 198 -4.74 8.49 15.42
CA ALA A 198 -5.55 7.89 16.47
C ALA A 198 -4.80 6.79 17.24
N ALA A 199 -4.04 5.95 16.55
CA ALA A 199 -3.22 4.91 17.17
C ALA A 199 -2.08 5.48 18.03
N ALA A 200 -1.66 6.72 17.75
CA ALA A 200 -0.67 7.46 18.52
C ALA A 200 -1.26 8.24 19.71
N GLY A 201 -2.57 8.11 19.99
CA GLY A 201 -3.22 8.76 21.13
C GLY A 201 -3.36 10.28 21.02
N MET A 202 -3.32 10.83 19.80
CA MET A 202 -3.43 12.27 19.55
C MET A 202 -4.88 12.79 19.42
N VAL A 203 -5.87 11.95 19.74
CA VAL A 203 -7.33 12.22 19.68
C VAL A 203 -8.03 11.53 20.84
#